data_AF-A0A0P9GWB2-F1
#
_entry.id   AF-A0A0P9GWB2-F1
#
_cell.length_a   1.000
_cell.length_b   1.000
_cell.length_c   1.000
_cell.angle_alpha   90.00
_cell.angle_beta   90.00
_cell.angle_gamma   90.00
#
_symmetry.space_group_name_H-M   'P 1'
#
loop_
_entity.id
_entity.type
_entity.pdbx_description
1 polymer ?
#
loop_
_entity_poly.entity_id
_entity_poly.type
_entity_poly.pdbx_seq_one_letter_code
_entity_poly.pdbx_strand_id
1 'polypeptide(L)'
;MRNRWFGMLTMTLTVTLTMTAALGVTACGSGNTAAQASGEQLPAGVVEVLPQDVAGAPMNLRIPALDRPSVTKAVHNGQTVNIAARARWRGSTVTLYYLPRYNLKHEGTHFKLVSAQGVQRIGKYPIDQKGNWTASWGVGDYPIPQHKPMYLLAVTDAGQVGLVQMDTT
;
A
#
# COMPACT_ATOMS: atom_id res chain seq x y z
N MET A 1 -11.35 -43.69 52.43
CA MET A 1 -10.52 -43.87 51.21
C MET A 1 -11.45 -44.00 50.01
N ARG A 2 -11.44 -43.03 49.09
CA ARG A 2 -12.15 -43.11 47.80
C ARG A 2 -11.60 -42.04 46.86
N ASN A 3 -10.79 -42.47 45.89
CA ASN A 3 -10.22 -41.69 44.80
C ASN A 3 -11.27 -41.48 43.69
N ARG A 4 -11.33 -40.29 43.07
CA ARG A 4 -11.81 -40.01 41.69
C ARG A 4 -11.11 -38.75 41.16
N TRP A 5 -10.01 -38.88 40.42
CA TRP A 5 -9.88 -39.04 38.95
C TRP A 5 -10.29 -37.77 38.15
N PHE A 6 -9.28 -37.05 37.64
CA PHE A 6 -9.39 -35.95 36.67
C PHE A 6 -9.66 -36.53 35.26
N GLY A 7 -10.77 -36.12 34.64
CA GLY A 7 -11.05 -36.38 33.23
C GLY A 7 -10.58 -35.20 32.37
N MET A 8 -9.55 -35.43 31.55
CA MET A 8 -9.06 -34.50 30.55
C MET A 8 -9.90 -34.69 29.27
N LEU A 9 -10.70 -33.68 28.92
CA LEU A 9 -11.60 -33.73 27.77
C LEU A 9 -10.92 -33.08 26.56
N THR A 10 -10.45 -33.88 25.62
CA THR A 10 -9.88 -33.40 24.35
C THR A 10 -11.01 -33.13 23.36
N MET A 11 -11.24 -31.86 23.03
CA MET A 11 -12.19 -31.47 21.98
C MET A 11 -11.50 -31.47 20.62
N THR A 12 -11.95 -32.34 19.72
CA THR A 12 -11.53 -32.36 18.31
C THR A 12 -12.59 -31.60 17.49
N LEU A 13 -12.19 -30.48 16.88
CA LEU A 13 -13.06 -29.67 16.02
C LEU A 13 -12.90 -30.14 14.57
N THR A 14 -13.97 -30.66 13.96
CA THR A 14 -14.01 -31.01 12.54
C THR A 14 -14.78 -29.94 11.78
N VAL A 15 -14.12 -29.25 10.85
CA VAL A 15 -14.74 -28.22 10.01
C VAL A 15 -14.93 -28.78 8.60
N THR A 16 -16.18 -28.89 8.17
CA THR A 16 -16.56 -29.35 6.83
C THR A 16 -16.80 -28.13 5.94
N LEU A 17 -16.05 -28.00 4.84
CA LEU A 17 -16.21 -26.90 3.88
C LEU A 17 -16.98 -27.40 2.65
N THR A 18 -18.18 -26.88 2.43
CA THR A 18 -18.99 -27.16 1.24
C THR A 18 -18.70 -26.10 0.18
N MET A 19 -18.12 -26.49 -0.96
CA MET A 19 -17.96 -25.60 -2.11
C MET A 19 -19.09 -25.84 -3.11
N THR A 20 -19.92 -24.82 -3.31
CA THR A 20 -20.93 -24.78 -4.36
C THR A 20 -20.34 -24.05 -5.57
N ALA A 21 -20.10 -24.77 -6.67
CA ALA A 21 -19.71 -24.18 -7.94
C ALA A 21 -20.97 -23.86 -8.77
N ALA A 22 -21.13 -22.60 -9.16
CA ALA A 22 -22.13 -22.20 -10.15
C ALA A 22 -21.44 -22.00 -11.52
N LEU A 23 -21.79 -22.86 -12.47
CA LEU A 23 -21.44 -22.75 -13.89
C LEU A 23 -22.48 -21.86 -14.59
N GLY A 24 -22.04 -20.78 -15.22
CA GLY A 24 -22.86 -19.95 -16.10
C GLY A 24 -22.20 -19.82 -17.47
N VAL A 25 -22.88 -20.32 -18.49
CA VAL A 25 -22.45 -20.34 -19.90
C VAL A 25 -23.08 -19.19 -20.69
N THR A 26 -22.24 -18.58 -21.54
CA THR A 26 -22.53 -18.04 -22.90
C THR A 26 -23.43 -16.81 -23.09
N ALA A 27 -22.87 -15.78 -23.75
CA ALA A 27 -23.52 -15.09 -24.87
C ALA A 27 -22.48 -14.36 -25.75
N CYS A 28 -22.46 -14.69 -27.05
CA CYS A 28 -21.76 -13.96 -28.10
C CYS A 28 -22.51 -12.68 -28.46
N GLY A 29 -21.78 -11.58 -28.73
CA GLY A 29 -22.33 -10.36 -29.30
C GLY A 29 -21.24 -9.49 -29.90
N SER A 30 -21.14 -9.50 -31.24
CA SER A 30 -20.34 -8.55 -32.02
C SER A 30 -21.00 -7.16 -32.00
N GLY A 31 -20.23 -6.11 -31.71
CA GLY A 31 -20.67 -4.72 -31.82
C GLY A 31 -19.51 -3.75 -31.58
N ASN A 32 -19.26 -2.89 -32.57
CA ASN A 32 -18.10 -2.00 -32.70
C ASN A 32 -18.04 -0.84 -31.68
N THR A 33 -16.81 -0.37 -31.51
CA THR A 33 -16.36 1.01 -31.21
C THR A 33 -16.27 1.53 -29.77
N ALA A 34 -15.08 2.09 -29.50
CA ALA A 34 -14.71 3.17 -28.59
C ALA A 34 -14.19 2.83 -27.17
N ALA A 35 -12.87 2.98 -27.06
CA ALA A 35 -12.15 3.76 -26.05
C ALA A 35 -12.16 3.33 -24.56
N GLN A 36 -10.93 3.29 -24.03
CA GLN A 36 -10.55 3.61 -22.65
C GLN A 36 -11.12 2.74 -21.53
N ALA A 37 -10.28 1.83 -21.05
CA ALA A 37 -9.60 2.03 -19.76
C ALA A 37 -8.67 0.83 -19.55
N SER A 38 -7.38 1.02 -19.80
CA SER A 38 -6.34 0.11 -19.30
C SER A 38 -6.18 0.33 -17.79
N GLY A 39 -7.27 0.15 -17.04
CA GLY A 39 -7.20 -0.18 -15.64
C GLY A 39 -6.84 -1.65 -15.60
N GLU A 40 -5.55 -1.95 -15.52
CA GLU A 40 -5.10 -3.28 -15.16
C GLU A 40 -5.60 -3.53 -13.73
N GLN A 41 -6.84 -3.99 -13.62
CA GLN A 41 -7.41 -4.44 -12.37
C GLN A 41 -6.60 -5.65 -11.98
N LEU A 42 -5.86 -5.56 -10.86
CA LEU A 42 -5.20 -6.73 -10.30
C LEU A 42 -6.28 -7.81 -10.14
N PRO A 43 -6.01 -9.06 -10.56
CA PRO A 43 -6.93 -10.15 -10.27
C PRO A 43 -7.23 -10.16 -8.77
N ALA A 44 -8.51 -10.33 -8.43
CA ALA A 44 -8.97 -10.38 -7.04
C ALA A 44 -8.13 -11.43 -6.28
N GLY A 45 -7.32 -10.96 -5.32
CA GLY A 45 -6.46 -11.83 -4.50
C GLY A 45 -4.95 -11.53 -4.57
N VAL A 46 -4.46 -10.72 -5.52
CA VAL A 46 -3.06 -10.28 -5.50
C VAL A 46 -2.91 -9.06 -4.60
N VAL A 47 -2.51 -9.32 -3.34
CA VAL A 47 -2.13 -8.24 -2.42
C VAL A 47 -0.74 -7.77 -2.81
N GLU A 48 -0.63 -6.48 -3.19
CA GLU A 48 0.66 -5.80 -3.34
C GLU A 48 1.34 -5.73 -1.97
N VAL A 49 2.27 -6.66 -1.70
CA VAL A 49 3.03 -6.76 -0.45
C VAL A 49 4.51 -6.74 -0.79
N LEU A 50 5.29 -5.96 -0.03
CA LEU A 50 6.72 -5.86 -0.21
C LEU A 50 7.39 -6.88 0.73
N PRO A 51 8.58 -7.37 0.38
CA PRO A 51 9.36 -8.18 1.29
C PRO A 51 9.63 -7.46 2.63
N GLN A 52 9.71 -8.21 3.73
CA GLN A 52 9.83 -7.64 5.09
C GLN A 52 11.17 -6.91 5.35
N ASP A 53 12.20 -7.26 4.58
CA ASP A 53 13.50 -6.60 4.54
C ASP A 53 13.46 -5.26 3.80
N VAL A 54 12.43 -5.03 2.99
CA VAL A 54 12.20 -3.79 2.22
C VAL A 54 11.26 -2.83 2.94
N ALA A 55 10.20 -3.37 3.56
CA ALA A 55 9.23 -2.59 4.35
C ALA A 55 8.64 -3.46 5.48
N GLY A 56 8.14 -2.82 6.54
CA GLY A 56 7.47 -3.52 7.63
C GLY A 56 6.19 -4.24 7.20
N ALA A 57 5.62 -5.05 8.10
CA ALA A 57 4.40 -5.81 7.82
C ALA A 57 3.22 -4.91 7.38
N PRO A 58 2.30 -5.44 6.53
CA PRO A 58 1.09 -4.73 6.15
C PRO A 58 0.25 -4.30 7.35
N MET A 59 -0.22 -3.06 7.32
CA MET A 59 -1.03 -2.46 8.37
C MET A 59 -2.13 -1.57 7.78
N ASN A 60 -3.13 -1.26 8.62
CA ASN A 60 -4.18 -0.32 8.26
C ASN A 60 -3.93 1.00 8.97
N LEU A 61 -3.85 2.10 8.23
CA LEU A 61 -3.75 3.43 8.81
C LEU A 61 -5.10 4.12 8.83
N ARG A 62 -5.38 4.81 9.94
CA ARG A 62 -6.46 5.80 9.97
C ARG A 62 -5.90 7.11 9.44
N ILE A 63 -6.34 7.50 8.24
CA ILE A 63 -5.86 8.73 7.61
C ILE A 63 -6.77 9.91 7.98
N PRO A 64 -6.22 11.00 8.55
CA PRO A 64 -6.97 12.25 8.74
C PRO A 64 -7.38 12.87 7.40
N ALA A 65 -8.22 13.90 7.42
CA ALA A 65 -8.53 14.67 6.22
C ALA A 65 -7.22 15.13 5.53
N LEU A 66 -7.08 14.82 4.24
CA LEU A 66 -5.85 15.09 3.48
C LEU A 66 -5.59 16.60 3.41
N ASP A 67 -4.59 17.07 4.15
CA ASP A 67 -3.80 18.24 3.77
C ASP A 67 -2.62 17.75 2.96
N ARG A 68 -2.53 18.16 1.68
CA ARG A 68 -1.66 17.58 0.64
C ARG A 68 -0.44 18.45 0.33
N PRO A 69 0.59 18.48 1.17
CA PRO A 69 1.86 19.06 0.76
C PRO A 69 2.46 18.20 -0.37
N SER A 70 2.86 18.84 -1.46
CA SER A 70 3.43 18.16 -2.62
C SER A 70 4.76 17.51 -2.26
N VAL A 71 4.94 16.23 -2.61
CA VAL A 71 6.28 15.63 -2.69
C VAL A 71 6.83 15.92 -4.07
N THR A 72 8.04 16.46 -4.11
CA THR A 72 8.59 17.06 -5.33
C THR A 72 9.34 16.05 -6.19
N LYS A 73 9.90 15.00 -5.58
CA LYS A 73 10.77 14.07 -6.29
C LYS A 73 10.94 12.75 -5.54
N ALA A 74 10.73 11.63 -6.23
CA ALA A 74 11.22 10.31 -5.86
C ALA A 74 12.06 9.78 -7.03
N VAL A 75 13.30 9.38 -6.77
CA VAL A 75 14.20 8.82 -7.79
C VAL A 75 14.72 7.48 -7.31
N HIS A 76 14.55 6.48 -8.16
CA HIS A 76 15.19 5.19 -8.00
C HIS A 76 16.63 5.24 -8.56
N ASN A 77 17.61 4.83 -7.76
CA ASN A 77 19.02 4.72 -8.15
C ASN A 77 19.61 3.42 -7.59
N GLY A 78 19.73 2.40 -8.45
CA GLY A 78 20.26 1.09 -8.05
C GLY A 78 19.38 0.45 -6.98
N GLN A 79 19.92 0.25 -5.78
CA GLN A 79 19.22 -0.39 -4.66
C GLN A 79 18.57 0.62 -3.70
N THR A 80 18.48 1.90 -4.07
CA THR A 80 17.99 2.97 -3.19
C THR A 80 16.99 3.86 -3.89
N VAL A 81 15.90 4.17 -3.19
CA VAL A 81 14.93 5.19 -3.57
C VAL A 81 15.18 6.45 -2.74
N ASN A 82 15.50 7.55 -3.40
CA ASN A 82 15.73 8.85 -2.77
C ASN A 82 14.51 9.73 -2.96
N ILE A 83 13.95 10.23 -1.86
CA ILE A 83 12.73 11.03 -1.86
C ILE A 83 13.04 12.38 -1.21
N ALA A 84 12.54 13.43 -1.83
CA ALA A 84 12.64 14.78 -1.30
C ALA A 84 11.31 15.52 -1.43
N ALA A 85 10.90 16.16 -0.34
CA ALA A 85 9.78 17.08 -0.35
C ALA A 85 10.24 18.46 0.14
N ARG A 86 9.73 19.49 -0.51
CA ARG A 86 10.13 20.88 -0.25
C ARG A 86 8.99 21.68 0.36
N ALA A 87 9.28 22.28 1.50
CA ALA A 87 8.47 23.22 2.26
C ALA A 87 7.04 22.74 2.58
N ARG A 88 6.36 23.47 3.48
CA ARG A 88 4.92 23.29 3.81
C ARG A 88 4.55 22.02 4.59
N TRP A 89 5.50 21.13 4.86
CA TRP A 89 5.30 20.05 5.83
C TRP A 89 5.37 20.61 7.25
N ARG A 90 4.40 20.24 8.07
CA ARG A 90 4.21 20.61 9.47
C ARG A 90 4.49 19.40 10.35
N GLY A 91 4.89 19.68 11.58
CA GLY A 91 5.30 18.66 12.53
C GLY A 91 6.81 18.52 12.59
N SER A 92 7.29 17.49 13.29
CA SER A 92 8.72 17.25 13.48
C SER A 92 9.23 16.06 12.68
N THR A 93 8.32 15.16 12.30
CA THR A 93 8.68 13.93 11.63
C THR A 93 7.64 13.53 10.60
N VAL A 94 8.12 12.85 9.55
CA VAL A 94 7.31 12.20 8.54
C VAL A 94 7.55 10.69 8.61
N THR A 95 6.48 9.91 8.62
CA THR A 95 6.55 8.46 8.44
C THR A 95 6.18 8.14 7.00
N LEU A 96 7.07 7.43 6.32
CA LEU A 96 6.88 7.00 4.95
C LEU A 96 6.34 5.58 4.93
N TYR A 97 5.35 5.35 4.09
CA TYR A 97 4.74 4.05 3.86
C TYR A 97 4.72 3.76 2.36
N TYR A 98 4.94 2.49 2.02
CA TYR A 98 4.52 1.98 0.73
C TYR A 98 2.99 1.90 0.69
N LEU A 99 2.41 2.37 -0.43
CA LEU A 99 0.99 2.44 -0.65
C LEU A 99 0.60 1.53 -1.83
N PRO A 100 -0.13 0.43 -1.57
CA PRO A 100 -0.65 -0.41 -2.64
C PRO A 100 -1.56 0.35 -3.60
N ARG A 101 -1.46 0.07 -4.90
CA ARG A 101 -2.16 0.84 -5.96
C ARG A 101 -3.68 0.80 -5.84
N TYR A 102 -4.24 -0.27 -5.28
CA TYR A 102 -5.69 -0.42 -5.07
C TYR A 102 -6.25 0.56 -4.03
N ASN A 103 -5.39 1.22 -3.25
CA ASN A 103 -5.78 2.29 -2.33
C ASN A 103 -5.92 3.66 -3.02
N LEU A 104 -5.66 3.73 -4.33
CA LEU A 104 -5.74 4.94 -5.13
C LEU A 104 -6.82 4.82 -6.20
N LYS A 105 -7.46 5.96 -6.46
CA LYS A 105 -8.33 6.16 -7.62
C LYS A 105 -7.72 7.23 -8.51
N HIS A 106 -7.61 6.93 -9.80
CA HIS A 106 -7.22 7.91 -10.82
C HIS A 106 -8.44 8.74 -11.19
N GLU A 107 -8.33 10.06 -11.05
CA GLU A 107 -9.33 11.04 -11.45
C GLU A 107 -8.66 12.04 -12.42
N GLY A 108 -8.62 11.67 -13.70
CA GLY A 108 -7.88 12.42 -14.72
C GLY A 108 -6.37 12.39 -14.47
N THR A 109 -5.77 13.56 -14.31
CA THR A 109 -4.33 13.73 -13.99
C THR A 109 -4.01 13.67 -12.50
N HIS A 110 -5.02 13.45 -11.65
CA HIS A 110 -4.85 13.45 -10.20
C HIS A 110 -5.10 12.09 -9.60
N PHE A 111 -4.43 11.84 -8.48
CA PHE A 111 -4.65 10.67 -7.64
C PHE A 111 -5.46 11.07 -6.42
N LYS A 112 -6.43 10.22 -6.09
CA LYS A 112 -7.21 10.31 -4.87
C LYS A 112 -6.96 9.07 -4.02
N LEU A 113 -6.55 9.30 -2.79
CA LEU A 113 -6.47 8.26 -1.78
C LEU A 113 -7.89 7.86 -1.39
N VAL A 114 -8.25 6.59 -1.59
CA VAL A 114 -9.57 6.04 -1.23
C VAL A 114 -9.52 5.21 0.05
N SER A 115 -8.37 4.63 0.38
CA SER A 115 -8.14 3.84 1.58
C SER A 115 -6.67 3.84 1.96
N ALA A 116 -6.33 3.28 3.12
CA ALA A 116 -4.95 3.11 3.58
C ALA A 116 -4.76 1.71 4.17
N GLN A 117 -5.34 0.73 3.49
CA GLN A 117 -5.31 -0.67 3.91
C GLN A 117 -4.07 -1.35 3.33
N GLY A 118 -3.48 -2.25 4.12
CA GLY A 118 -2.31 -3.01 3.68
C GLY A 118 -1.08 -2.16 3.35
N VAL A 119 -0.99 -0.93 3.87
CA VAL A 119 0.20 -0.10 3.72
C VAL A 119 1.34 -0.70 4.54
N GLN A 120 2.58 -0.46 4.12
CA GLN A 120 3.76 -1.04 4.79
C GLN A 120 4.71 0.08 5.18
N ARG A 121 5.11 0.13 6.44
CA ARG A 121 5.98 1.21 6.95
C ARG A 121 7.39 1.02 6.41
N ILE A 122 7.92 2.06 5.78
CA ILE A 122 9.31 2.10 5.28
C ILE A 122 10.23 2.67 6.36
N GLY A 123 9.89 3.86 6.87
CA GLY A 123 10.81 4.59 7.74
C GLY A 123 10.19 5.85 8.33
N LYS A 124 10.92 6.48 9.25
CA LYS A 124 10.55 7.75 9.87
C LYS A 124 11.70 8.72 9.71
N TYR A 125 11.42 9.91 9.21
CA TYR A 125 12.42 10.90 8.79
C TYR A 125 12.12 12.25 9.45
N PRO A 126 13.15 13.04 9.79
CA PRO A 126 12.97 14.35 10.39
C PRO A 126 12.49 15.38 9.35
N ILE A 127 11.67 16.32 9.81
CA ILE A 127 11.28 17.52 9.07
C ILE A 127 12.13 18.67 9.60
N ASP A 128 12.76 19.44 8.70
CA ASP A 128 13.54 20.61 9.07
C ASP A 128 12.65 21.81 9.46
N GLN A 129 13.26 22.88 9.99
CA GLN A 129 12.52 24.09 10.40
C GLN A 129 11.80 24.81 9.25
N LYS A 130 12.17 24.53 8.00
CA LYS A 130 11.55 25.09 6.80
C LYS A 130 10.44 24.18 6.24
N GLY A 131 10.16 23.05 6.89
CA GLY A 131 9.19 22.08 6.43
C GLY A 131 9.67 21.22 5.26
N ASN A 132 10.99 21.04 5.09
CA ASN A 132 11.56 20.09 4.14
C ASN A 132 11.89 18.77 4.83
N TRP A 133 11.92 17.69 4.05
CA TRP A 133 12.46 16.41 4.51
C TRP A 133 13.03 15.62 3.34
N THR A 134 13.96 14.73 3.65
CA THR A 134 14.55 13.77 2.72
C THR A 134 14.45 12.37 3.31
N ALA A 135 14.29 11.39 2.44
CA ALA A 135 14.31 9.98 2.80
C ALA A 135 15.22 9.22 1.83
N SER A 136 16.01 8.31 2.39
CA SER A 136 16.68 7.25 1.67
C SER A 136 16.02 5.94 2.08
N TRP A 137 15.50 5.21 1.10
CA TRP A 137 14.85 3.92 1.29
C TRP A 137 15.66 2.86 0.54
N GLY A 138 16.31 1.97 1.28
CA GLY A 138 16.98 0.81 0.72
C GLY A 138 15.95 -0.22 0.27
N VAL A 139 15.90 -0.50 -1.03
CA VAL A 139 15.06 -1.56 -1.61
C VAL A 139 15.86 -2.85 -1.84
N GLY A 140 17.18 -2.82 -1.62
CA GLY A 140 18.04 -3.98 -1.82
C GLY A 140 17.94 -4.49 -3.26
N ASP A 141 17.86 -5.82 -3.40
CA ASP A 141 17.68 -6.49 -4.69
C ASP A 141 16.21 -6.61 -5.11
N TYR A 142 15.29 -5.97 -4.39
CA TYR A 142 13.88 -6.01 -4.76
C TYR A 142 13.68 -5.37 -6.14
N PRO A 143 13.16 -6.12 -7.12
CA PRO A 143 12.98 -5.60 -8.46
C PRO A 143 11.80 -4.62 -8.45
N ILE A 144 12.11 -3.32 -8.37
CA ILE A 144 11.12 -2.27 -8.58
C ILE A 144 10.52 -2.48 -9.98
N PRO A 145 9.21 -2.75 -10.11
CA PRO A 145 8.60 -3.05 -11.39
C PRO A 145 8.83 -1.92 -12.39
N GLN A 146 9.49 -2.23 -13.51
CA GLN A 146 9.64 -1.27 -14.60
C GLN A 146 8.27 -0.98 -15.23
N HIS A 147 8.07 0.28 -15.63
CA HIS A 147 6.82 0.76 -16.26
C HIS A 147 5.54 0.67 -15.40
N LYS A 148 5.65 0.41 -14.09
CA LYS A 148 4.52 0.50 -13.16
C LYS A 148 4.86 1.46 -12.02
N PRO A 149 4.14 2.59 -11.88
CA PRO A 149 4.43 3.53 -10.82
C PRO A 149 4.28 2.86 -9.45
N MET A 150 5.24 3.11 -8.57
CA MET A 150 5.07 2.81 -7.15
C MET A 150 4.53 4.03 -6.44
N TYR A 151 3.63 3.80 -5.50
CA TYR A 151 3.03 4.87 -4.71
C TYR A 151 3.52 4.81 -3.28
N LEU A 152 3.81 5.98 -2.73
CA LEU A 152 4.18 6.14 -1.34
C LEU A 152 3.20 7.10 -0.67
N LEU A 153 3.02 6.89 0.62
CA LEU A 153 2.23 7.73 1.49
C LEU A 153 3.15 8.30 2.56
N ALA A 154 3.23 9.62 2.65
CA ALA A 154 3.98 10.33 3.67
C ALA A 154 3.00 10.93 4.68
N VAL A 155 3.14 10.59 5.96
CA VAL A 155 2.24 11.03 7.04
C VAL A 155 3.05 11.70 8.13
N THR A 156 2.71 12.94 8.50
CA THR A 156 3.40 13.63 9.60
C THR A 156 2.80 13.30 10.96
N ASP A 157 3.58 13.53 12.01
CA ASP A 157 3.08 13.53 13.39
C ASP A 157 2.03 14.62 13.67
N ALA A 158 1.99 15.67 12.85
CA ALA A 158 0.91 16.67 12.84
C ALA A 158 -0.33 16.26 12.03
N GLY A 159 -0.35 15.04 11.45
CA GLY A 159 -1.50 14.50 10.72
C GLY A 159 -1.63 14.96 9.26
N GLN A 160 -0.62 15.63 8.69
CA GLN A 160 -0.62 15.95 7.26
C GLN A 160 -0.27 14.72 6.43
N VAL A 161 -0.81 14.65 5.21
CA VAL A 161 -0.70 13.46 4.35
C VAL A 161 -0.39 13.85 2.91
N GLY A 162 0.76 13.41 2.41
CA GLY A 162 1.15 13.57 1.01
C GLY A 162 1.23 12.23 0.27
N LEU A 163 0.88 12.27 -1.01
CA LEU A 163 1.08 11.15 -1.94
C LEU A 163 2.34 11.40 -2.75
N VAL A 164 3.09 10.32 -2.98
CA VAL A 164 4.28 10.32 -3.85
C VAL A 164 4.04 9.28 -4.92
N GLN A 165 4.17 9.69 -6.17
CA GLN A 165 4.36 8.77 -7.27
C GLN A 165 5.85 8.68 -7.56
N MET A 166 6.36 7.46 -7.61
CA MET A 166 7.69 7.18 -8.10
C MET A 166 7.58 6.59 -9.50
N ASP A 167 8.08 7.34 -10.48
CA ASP A 167 8.19 6.86 -11.84
C ASP A 167 9.34 5.85 -11.92
N THR A 168 9.02 4.66 -12.37
CA THR A 168 9.95 3.56 -12.58
C THR A 168 10.38 3.59 -14.05
N THR A 169 11.52 4.21 -14.32
CA THR A 169 12.11 4.28 -15.67
C THR A 169 12.60 2.94 -16.15
#